data_AF-A0A1S8RQD5-F1
#
_entry.id   AF-A0A1S8RQD5-F1
#
_cell.length_a   1.000
_cell.length_b   1.000
_cell.length_c   1.000
_cell.angle_alpha   90.00
_cell.angle_beta   90.00
_cell.angle_gamma   90.00
#
_symmetry.space_group_name_H-M   'P 1'
#
loop_
_entity.id
_entity.type
_entity.pdbx_description
1 polymer ?
#
loop_
_entity_poly.entity_id
_entity_poly.type
_entity_poly.pdbx_seq_one_letter_code
_entity_poly.pdbx_strand_id
1 'polypeptide(L)'
;MIATAPREQKELGRDNTRFSLTYVQLYAQTLGLGTCWSGLFEYCSMAEYEPLLRLLNISKDRVVTGALLVGYPLYNFKRLVDRNTLEITWQ
;
A
#
# COMPACT_ATOMS: atom_id res chain seq x y z
N MET A 1 6.42 4.71 -3.70
CA MET A 1 5.37 4.78 -4.73
C MET A 1 4.05 5.12 -4.05
N ILE A 2 3.28 6.04 -4.61
CA ILE A 2 1.99 6.48 -4.05
C ILE A 2 0.94 6.31 -5.14
N ALA A 3 -0.19 5.74 -4.78
CA ALA A 3 -1.34 5.60 -5.66
C ALA A 3 -2.45 6.56 -5.22
N THR A 4 -3.11 7.18 -6.20
CA THR A 4 -4.19 8.14 -5.98
C THR A 4 -5.36 7.82 -6.89
N ALA A 5 -6.56 8.12 -6.41
CA ALA A 5 -7.80 8.02 -7.18
C ALA A 5 -8.62 9.30 -7.04
N PRO A 6 -9.55 9.57 -7.99
CA PRO A 6 -10.55 10.61 -7.81
C PRO A 6 -11.35 10.40 -6.52
N ARG A 7 -11.62 11.48 -5.77
CA ARG A 7 -12.30 11.42 -4.48
C ARG A 7 -13.70 10.81 -4.56
N GLU A 8 -14.41 11.01 -5.68
CA GLU A 8 -15.72 10.42 -5.95
C GLU A 8 -15.68 8.89 -6.01
N GLN A 9 -14.57 8.32 -6.48
CA GLN A 9 -14.38 6.88 -6.65
C GLN A 9 -13.51 6.28 -5.55
N LYS A 10 -13.47 6.90 -4.36
CA LYS A 10 -12.55 6.53 -3.27
C LYS A 10 -12.59 5.05 -2.93
N GLU A 11 -13.78 4.48 -2.73
CA GLU A 11 -13.93 3.09 -2.28
C GLU A 11 -13.45 2.09 -3.35
N LEU A 12 -13.95 2.20 -4.57
CA LEU A 12 -13.53 1.35 -5.68
C LEU A 12 -12.04 1.55 -6.04
N GLY A 13 -11.58 2.81 -6.00
CA GLY A 13 -10.20 3.18 -6.24
C GLY A 13 -9.24 2.58 -5.22
N ARG A 14 -9.66 2.45 -3.95
CA ARG A 14 -8.88 1.81 -2.89
C ARG A 14 -8.66 0.33 -3.15
N ASP A 15 -9.70 -0.40 -3.53
CA ASP A 15 -9.59 -1.84 -3.81
C ASP A 15 -8.74 -2.10 -5.06
N ASN A 16 -8.98 -1.34 -6.14
CA ASN A 16 -8.18 -1.41 -7.36
C ASN A 16 -6.70 -1.13 -7.09
N THR A 17 -6.42 -0.14 -6.23
CA THR A 17 -5.07 0.20 -5.80
C THR A 17 -4.44 -0.94 -5.01
N ARG A 18 -5.17 -1.54 -4.07
CA ARG A 18 -4.68 -2.69 -3.29
C ARG A 18 -4.31 -3.87 -4.17
N PHE A 19 -5.14 -4.23 -5.13
CA PHE A 19 -4.82 -5.29 -6.09
C PHE A 19 -3.57 -4.92 -6.90
N SER A 20 -3.54 -3.73 -7.50
CA SER A 20 -2.43 -3.27 -8.33
C SER A 20 -1.10 -3.25 -7.57
N LEU A 21 -1.09 -2.69 -6.36
CA LEU A 21 0.11 -2.62 -5.51
C LEU A 21 0.52 -4.00 -4.99
N THR A 22 -0.41 -4.93 -4.80
CA THR A 22 -0.08 -6.33 -4.47
C THR A 22 0.69 -6.98 -5.62
N TYR A 23 0.27 -6.77 -6.88
CA TYR A 23 1.03 -7.25 -8.04
C TYR A 23 2.41 -6.61 -8.14
N VAL A 24 2.52 -5.30 -7.86
CA VAL A 24 3.83 -4.62 -7.78
C VAL A 24 4.72 -5.27 -6.73
N GLN A 25 4.19 -5.53 -5.53
CA GLN A 25 4.93 -6.18 -4.45
C GLN A 25 5.41 -7.59 -4.83
N LEU A 26 4.58 -8.39 -5.50
CA LEU A 26 4.98 -9.71 -6.00
C LEU A 26 6.07 -9.60 -7.09
N TYR A 27 5.91 -8.68 -8.03
CA TYR A 27 6.88 -8.49 -9.11
C TYR A 27 8.22 -7.94 -8.62
N ALA A 28 8.21 -7.02 -7.65
CA ALA A 28 9.41 -6.41 -7.09
C ALA A 28 10.37 -7.45 -6.51
N GLN A 29 9.85 -8.52 -5.91
CA GLN A 29 10.68 -9.64 -5.42
C GLN A 29 11.49 -10.30 -6.54
N THR A 30 10.91 -10.43 -7.74
CA THR A 30 11.63 -10.99 -8.92
C THR A 30 12.78 -10.10 -9.38
N LEU A 31 12.74 -8.80 -9.07
CA LEU A 31 13.78 -7.82 -9.34
C LEU A 31 14.81 -7.69 -8.21
N GLY A 32 14.70 -8.52 -7.15
CA GLY A 32 15.54 -8.42 -5.95
C GLY A 32 15.20 -7.21 -5.07
N LEU A 33 14.04 -6.59 -5.26
CA LEU A 33 13.57 -5.45 -4.48
C LEU A 33 12.62 -5.90 -3.37
N GLY A 34 12.80 -5.32 -2.19
CA GLY A 34 11.88 -5.43 -1.06
C GLY A 34 10.81 -4.36 -1.11
N THR A 35 9.63 -4.70 -0.59
CA THR A 35 8.49 -3.77 -0.53
C THR A 35 7.81 -3.79 0.83
N CYS A 36 7.33 -2.63 1.27
CA CYS A 36 6.57 -2.48 2.51
C CYS A 36 5.38 -1.55 2.30
N TRP A 37 4.20 -1.96 2.76
CA TRP A 37 3.02 -1.09 2.80
C TRP A 37 3.21 0.02 3.83
N SER A 38 3.02 1.27 3.42
CA SER A 38 3.20 2.42 4.28
C SER A 38 1.89 2.79 4.98
N GLY A 39 1.49 1.97 5.96
CA GLY A 39 0.22 2.14 6.67
C GLY A 39 0.11 3.48 7.43
N LEU A 40 1.22 3.96 8.00
CA LEU A 40 1.25 5.28 8.66
C LEU A 40 1.00 6.41 7.66
N PHE A 41 1.62 6.33 6.48
CA PHE A 41 1.42 7.32 5.43
C PHE A 41 -0.02 7.34 4.94
N GLU A 42 -0.61 6.16 4.73
CA GLU A 42 -2.04 6.04 4.38
C GLU A 42 -2.92 6.66 5.47
N TYR A 43 -2.64 6.38 6.75
CA TYR A 43 -3.35 6.96 7.87
C TYR A 43 -3.26 8.50 7.89
N CYS A 44 -2.05 9.06 7.75
CA CYS A 44 -1.85 10.51 7.70
C CYS A 44 -2.58 11.15 6.51
N SER A 45 -2.61 10.49 5.36
CA SER A 45 -3.37 10.98 4.22
C SER A 45 -4.89 10.90 4.43
N MET A 46 -5.38 9.87 5.13
CA MET A 46 -6.79 9.75 5.49
C MET A 46 -7.22 10.78 6.54
N ALA A 47 -6.30 11.15 7.44
CA ALA A 47 -6.49 12.23 8.42
C ALA A 47 -6.33 13.64 7.83
N GLU A 48 -6.17 13.75 6.51
CA GLU A 48 -5.99 15.02 5.78
C GLU A 48 -4.86 15.90 6.36
N TYR A 49 -3.75 15.26 6.75
CA TYR A 49 -2.60 15.98 7.30
C TYR A 49 -1.96 16.90 6.26
N GLU A 50 -2.27 18.19 6.35
CA GLU A 50 -1.91 19.24 5.39
C GLU A 50 -0.42 19.28 5.00
N PRO A 51 0.55 19.17 5.92
CA PRO A 51 1.97 19.20 5.53
C PRO A 51 2.35 18.06 4.58
N LEU A 52 1.75 16.88 4.73
CA LEU A 52 2.00 15.73 3.86
C LEU A 52 1.36 15.93 2.49
N LEU A 53 0.09 16.36 2.45
CA LEU A 53 -0.63 16.59 1.19
C LEU A 53 0.03 17.70 0.37
N ARG A 54 0.49 18.76 1.02
CA ARG A 54 1.23 19.86 0.39
C ARG A 54 2.59 19.42 -0.14
N LEU A 55 3.33 18.62 0.63
CA LEU A 55 4.63 18.09 0.19
C LEU A 55 4.51 17.24 -1.09
N LEU A 56 3.43 16.48 -1.20
CA LEU A 56 3.15 15.59 -2.32
C LEU A 56 2.38 16.25 -3.47
N ASN A 57 2.01 17.53 -3.30
CA ASN A 57 1.22 18.30 -4.25
C ASN A 57 -0.06 17.57 -4.70
N ILE A 58 -0.73 16.89 -3.75
CA ILE A 58 -1.97 16.16 -4.05
C ILE A 58 -3.12 17.16 -4.11
N SER A 59 -3.83 17.16 -5.24
CA SER A 59 -4.97 18.02 -5.47
C SER A 59 -6.18 17.58 -4.63
N LYS A 60 -7.05 18.53 -4.24
CA LYS A 60 -8.18 18.27 -3.33
C LYS A 60 -9.22 17.29 -3.90
N ASP A 61 -9.31 17.20 -5.22
CA ASP A 61 -10.17 16.27 -5.97
C ASP A 61 -9.64 14.82 -5.96
N ARG A 62 -8.42 14.60 -5.48
CA ARG A 62 -7.80 13.27 -5.38
C ARG A 62 -7.59 12.87 -3.93
N VAL A 63 -7.57 11.56 -3.73
CA VAL A 63 -7.27 10.93 -2.45
C VAL A 63 -6.17 9.89 -2.64
N VAL A 64 -5.29 9.76 -1.65
CA VAL A 64 -4.34 8.65 -1.61
C VAL A 64 -5.12 7.38 -1.28
N THR A 65 -4.94 6.38 -2.13
CA THR A 65 -5.60 5.07 -2.00
C THR A 65 -4.64 3.98 -1.53
N GLY A 66 -3.34 4.24 -1.63
CA GLY A 66 -2.31 3.33 -1.13
C GLY A 66 -0.90 3.89 -1.27
N ALA A 67 0.00 3.42 -0.41
CA ALA A 67 1.40 3.82 -0.46
C ALA A 67 2.33 2.62 -0.19
N LEU A 68 3.37 2.52 -1.01
CA LEU A 68 4.31 1.41 -0.98
C LEU A 68 5.74 1.93 -0.97
N LEU A 69 6.52 1.52 0.02
CA LEU A 69 7.96 1.73 0.09
C LEU A 69 8.65 0.61 -0.71
N VAL A 70 9.57 0.97 -1.58
CA VAL A 70 10.33 0.03 -2.43
C VAL A 70 11.81 0.33 -2.25
N GLY A 71 12.64 -0.69 -2.11
CA GLY A 71 14.09 -0.52 -2.01
C GLY A 71 14.83 -1.84 -2.03
N TYR A 72 16.16 -1.77 -1.97
CA TYR A 72 17.00 -2.95 -1.86
C TYR A 72 16.99 -3.45 -0.41
N PRO A 73 16.64 -4.74 -0.17
CA PRO A 73 16.61 -5.28 1.18
C PRO A 73 18.04 -5.41 1.72
N LEU A 74 18.31 -4.79 2.87
CA LEU A 74 19.59 -4.98 3.58
C LEU A 74 19.73 -6.40 4.14
N TYR A 75 18.61 -7.00 4.54
CA TYR A 75 18.55 -8.34 5.11
C TYR A 75 17.59 -9.21 4.30
N ASN A 76 18.02 -10.42 3.97
CA ASN A 76 17.20 -11.44 3.32
C ASN A 76 16.82 -12.52 4.34
N PHE A 77 15.52 -12.64 4.61
CA PHE A 77 15.01 -13.69 5.49
C PHE A 77 14.80 -14.97 4.71
N LYS A 78 15.36 -16.08 5.19
CA LYS A 78 15.26 -17.39 4.52
C LYS A 78 13.91 -18.09 4.72
N ARG A 79 13.13 -17.67 5.73
CA ARG A 79 11.87 -18.32 6.12
C ARG A 79 10.84 -17.26 6.48
N LEU A 80 9.61 -17.45 6.00
CA LEU A 80 8.45 -16.71 6.49
C LEU A 80 8.11 -17.19 7.91
N VAL A 81 7.47 -16.34 8.69
CA VAL A 81 6.89 -16.76 9.98
C VAL A 81 5.67 -17.63 9.72
N ASP A 82 5.50 -18.70 10.49
CA ASP A 82 4.30 -19.52 10.43
C ASP A 82 3.09 -18.67 10.81
N ARG A 83 2.00 -18.81 10.06
CA ARG A 83 0.71 -18.17 10.37
C ARG A 83 -0.15 -19.15 11.15
N ASN A 84 -1.01 -18.62 12.02
CA ASN A 84 -2.03 -19.42 12.69
C ASN A 84 -2.91 -20.14 11.66
N THR A 85 -3.31 -21.36 11.98
CA THR A 85 -4.25 -22.13 11.17
C THR A 85 -5.57 -21.38 11.05
N LEU A 86 -6.12 -21.31 9.84
CA LEU A 86 -7.39 -20.64 9.59
C LEU A 86 -8.53 -21.48 10.18
N GLU A 87 -9.30 -20.91 11.09
CA GLU A 87 -10.52 -21.53 11.61
C GLU A 87 -11.66 -21.30 10.61
N ILE A 88 -12.08 -22.37 9.92
CA ILE A 88 -13.13 -22.32 8.90
C ILE A 88 -14.27 -23.24 9.32
N THR A 89 -15.49 -22.71 9.34
CA THR A 89 -16.73 -23.47 9.46
C THR A 89 -17.56 -23.20 8.21
N TRP A 90 -17.95 -24.25 7.49
CA TRP A 90 -18.88 -24.15 6.37
C TRP A 90 -20.30 -24.42 6.90
N GLN A 91 -21.26 -23.58 6.52
CA GLN A 91 -22.70 -23.76 6.80
C GLN A 91 -23.46 -23.88 5.49
#